data_AF-A0A803PZ51-F1
#
_entry.id   AF-A0A803PZ51-F1
#
_cell.length_a   1.000
_cell.length_b   1.000
_cell.length_c   1.000
_cell.angle_alpha   90.00
_cell.angle_beta   90.00
_cell.angle_gamma   90.00
#
_symmetry.space_group_name_H-M   'P 1'
#
loop_
_entity.id
_entity.type
_entity.pdbx_description
1 polymer ?
#
loop_
_entity_poly.entity_id
_entity_poly.type
_entity_poly.pdbx_seq_one_letter_code
_entity_poly.pdbx_strand_id
1 'polypeptide(L)' 'MVYIASPDKKANVNYLGPASIQDIAKQIVQAEGPSGPNRDYLFQLEKALLQIGCEDEHVIGLANEVRRILSESESISHNS' A
#
# COMPACT_ATOMS: atom_id res chain seq x y z
N MET A 1 10.27 -1.28 21.58
CA MET A 1 8.80 -1.23 21.75
C MET A 1 8.17 -1.52 20.40
N VAL A 2 7.03 -2.22 20.37
CA VAL A 2 6.24 -2.48 19.15
C VAL A 2 4.89 -1.80 19.36
N TYR A 3 4.44 -1.01 18.38
CA TYR A 3 3.11 -0.38 18.40
C TYR A 3 2.18 -1.12 17.46
N ILE A 4 1.13 -1.75 18.02
CA ILE A 4 0.09 -2.44 17.25
C ILE A 4 -1.24 -1.83 17.68
N ALA A 5 -1.97 -1.24 16.74
CA ALA A 5 -3.29 -0.68 17.01
C ALA A 5 -4.36 -1.79 17.07
N SER A 6 -5.39 -1.59 17.89
CA SER A 6 -6.48 -2.56 18.05
C SER A 6 -7.26 -2.76 16.74
N PRO A 7 -7.73 -3.99 16.42
CA PRO A 7 -8.68 -4.23 15.34
C PRO A 7 -10.12 -3.77 15.70
N ASP A 8 -10.38 -3.35 16.94
CA ASP A 8 -11.67 -2.77 17.32
C ASP A 8 -11.83 -1.38 16.69
N LYS A 9 -12.80 -1.24 15.78
CA LYS A 9 -13.14 0.02 15.09
C LYS A 9 -13.53 1.16 16.03
N LYS A 10 -14.00 0.86 17.25
CA LYS A 10 -14.31 1.89 18.27
C LYS A 10 -13.03 2.43 18.91
N ALA A 11 -12.01 1.60 19.06
CA ALA A 11 -10.72 1.97 19.63
C ALA A 11 -9.72 2.48 18.57
N ASN A 12 -9.87 2.04 17.32
CA ASN A 12 -9.07 2.46 16.17
C ASN A 12 -10.01 2.82 15.01
N VAL A 13 -10.46 4.08 14.99
CA VAL A 13 -11.35 4.60 13.94
C VAL A 13 -10.74 4.53 12.53
N ASN A 14 -9.41 4.39 12.45
CA ASN A 14 -8.67 4.25 11.19
C ASN A 14 -8.60 2.79 10.71
N TYR A 15 -9.08 1.81 11.48
CA TYR A 15 -9.12 0.42 11.05
C TYR A 15 -10.27 0.20 10.06
N LEU A 16 -9.92 0.06 8.78
CA LEU A 16 -10.89 -0.11 7.70
C LEU A 16 -11.45 -1.55 7.62
N GLY A 17 -10.74 -2.52 8.21
CA GLY A 17 -11.09 -3.95 8.16
C GLY A 17 -10.24 -4.72 7.13
N PRO A 18 -10.44 -6.04 7.02
CA PRO A 18 -9.85 -6.83 5.95
C PRO A 18 -10.45 -6.39 4.60
N ALA A 19 -9.58 -6.15 3.61
CA ALA A 19 -9.94 -5.77 2.26
C ALA A 19 -9.13 -6.59 1.24
N SER A 20 -9.61 -6.65 0.00
CA SER A 20 -8.88 -7.31 -1.08
C SER A 20 -7.58 -6.56 -1.40
N ILE A 21 -6.57 -7.25 -1.94
CA ILE A 21 -5.33 -6.63 -2.40
C ILE A 21 -5.62 -5.49 -3.39
N GLN A 22 -6.58 -5.68 -4.29
CA GLN A 22 -6.96 -4.68 -5.28
C GLN A 22 -7.54 -3.41 -4.64
N ASP A 23 -8.43 -3.56 -3.65
CA ASP A 23 -9.07 -2.41 -3.00
C ASP A 23 -8.06 -1.62 -2.15
N ILE A 24 -7.17 -2.33 -1.45
CA ILE A 24 -6.07 -1.69 -0.70
C ILE A 24 -5.13 -0.97 -1.67
N ALA A 25 -4.73 -1.60 -2.77
CA ALA A 25 -3.83 -0.99 -3.75
C ALA A 25 -4.43 0.26 -4.40
N LYS A 26 -5.72 0.26 -4.75
CA LYS A 26 -6.43 1.46 -5.23
C LYS A 26 -6.39 2.59 -4.21
N GLN A 27 -6.63 2.29 -2.94
CA GLN A 27 -6.55 3.28 -1.88
C GLN A 27 -5.12 3.82 -1.73
N ILE A 28 -4.10 2.95 -1.79
CA ILE A 28 -2.68 3.35 -1.70
C ILE A 28 -2.28 4.28 -2.85
N VAL A 29 -2.75 4.00 -4.08
CA VAL A 29 -2.48 4.86 -5.25
C VAL A 29 -3.08 6.25 -5.10
N GLN A 30 -4.26 6.36 -4.47
CA GLN A 30 -4.98 7.63 -4.31
C GLN A 30 -4.61 8.41 -3.05
N ALA A 31 -4.03 7.75 -2.04
CA ALA A 31 -3.76 8.35 -0.74
C ALA A 31 -2.44 9.13 -0.72
N GLU A 32 -2.52 10.36 -0.21
CA GLU A 32 -1.37 11.23 0.04
C GLU A 32 -1.49 11.87 1.43
N GLY A 33 -0.42 11.79 2.22
CA GLY A 33 -0.34 12.42 3.53
C GLY A 33 0.61 13.63 3.52
N PRO A 34 0.76 14.34 4.64
CA PRO A 34 1.70 15.47 4.78
C PRO A 34 3.15 15.12 4.45
N SER A 35 3.48 13.83 4.44
CA SER A 35 4.81 13.29 4.21
C SER A 35 4.97 12.64 2.83
N GLY A 36 3.96 12.74 1.96
CA GLY A 36 3.99 12.29 0.57
C GLY A 36 3.00 11.16 0.24
N PRO A 37 3.09 10.63 -1.00
CA PRO A 37 2.20 9.58 -1.50
C PRO A 37 2.35 8.27 -0.73
N ASN A 38 1.24 7.60 -0.44
CA ASN A 38 1.24 6.34 0.30
C ASN A 38 1.95 5.20 -0.46
N ARG A 39 1.95 5.25 -1.79
CA ARG A 39 2.70 4.29 -2.63
C ARG A 39 4.21 4.30 -2.36
N ASP A 40 4.79 5.45 -2.02
CA ASP A 40 6.23 5.57 -1.78
C ASP A 40 6.62 4.89 -0.47
N TYR A 41 5.75 4.98 0.54
CA TYR A 41 5.88 4.24 1.79
C TYR A 41 5.86 2.73 1.57
N LEU A 42 4.92 2.24 0.77
CA LEU A 42 4.81 0.82 0.45
C LEU A 42 6.08 0.29 -0.24
N PHE A 43 6.62 1.02 -1.23
CA PHE A 43 7.84 0.61 -1.92
C PHE A 43 9.09 0.66 -1.04
N GLN A 44 9.17 1.64 -0.14
CA GLN A 44 10.24 1.69 0.86
C GLN A 44 10.16 0.53 1.84
N LEU A 45 8.95 0.16 2.27
CA LEU A 45 8.71 -0.99 3.14
C LEU A 45 9.11 -2.30 2.48
N GLU A 46 8.64 -2.57 1.26
CA GLU A 46 9.01 -3.76 0.49
C GLU A 46 10.54 -3.86 0.32
N LYS A 47 11.20 -2.75 -0.05
CA LYS A 47 12.65 -2.70 -0.18
C LYS A 47 13.37 -3.01 1.14
N ALA A 48 12.91 -2.42 2.25
CA ALA A 48 13.52 -2.64 3.56
C ALA A 48 13.37 -4.11 4.01
N LEU A 49 12.21 -4.74 3.77
CA LEU A 49 11.98 -6.15 4.08
C LEU A 49 12.88 -7.07 3.26
N LEU A 50 13.01 -6.81 1.95
CA LEU A 50 13.93 -7.56 1.08
C LEU A 50 15.39 -7.43 1.53
N GLN A 51 15.82 -6.23 1.95
CA GLN A 51 17.19 -5.99 2.42
C GLN A 51 17.56 -6.78 3.68
N ILE A 52 16.59 -7.09 4.52
CA ILE A 52 16.80 -7.92 5.73
C ILE A 52 16.51 -9.40 5.49
N GLY A 53 16.24 -9.81 4.24
CA GLY A 53 15.93 -11.20 3.87
C GLY A 53 14.53 -11.67 4.29
N CYS A 54 13.60 -10.72 4.49
CA CYS A 54 12.21 -11.01 4.82
C CYS A 54 11.33 -10.85 3.57
N GLU A 55 10.75 -11.95 3.09
CA GLU A 55 9.79 -11.94 1.99
C GLU A 55 8.37 -11.99 2.57
N ASP A 56 7.69 -10.84 2.56
CA ASP A 56 6.29 -10.73 2.96
C ASP A 56 5.40 -10.76 1.70
N GLU A 57 4.73 -11.89 1.46
CA GLU A 57 3.87 -12.10 0.29
C GLU A 57 2.76 -11.05 0.17
N HIS A 58 2.26 -10.54 1.31
CA HIS A 58 1.20 -9.53 1.31
C HIS A 58 1.75 -8.17 0.86
N VAL A 59 2.90 -7.75 1.40
CA VAL A 59 3.55 -6.49 1.00
C VAL A 59 3.98 -6.53 -0.46
N ILE A 60 4.57 -7.65 -0.90
CA ILE A 60 4.97 -7.86 -2.30
C ILE A 60 3.73 -7.83 -3.22
N GLY A 61 2.66 -8.53 -2.84
CA GLY A 61 1.40 -8.54 -3.58
C GLY A 61 0.79 -7.15 -3.74
N LEU A 62 0.77 -6.35 -2.67
CA LEU A 62 0.32 -4.96 -2.71
C LEU A 62 1.22 -4.11 -3.61
N ALA A 63 2.53 -4.21 -3.47
CA ALA A 63 3.47 -3.41 -4.26
C ALA A 63 3.34 -3.70 -5.77
N ASN A 64 3.16 -4.97 -6.14
CA ASN A 64 2.93 -5.38 -7.51
C ASN A 64 1.61 -4.87 -8.07
N GLU A 65 0.52 -4.94 -7.28
CA GLU A 65 -0.77 -4.43 -7.72
C GLU A 65 -0.77 -2.90 -7.88
N VAL A 66 -0.09 -2.17 -6.98
CA VAL A 66 0.10 -0.72 -7.10
C VAL A 66 0.88 -0.39 -8.38
N ARG A 67 1.97 -1.10 -8.69
CA ARG A 67 2.73 -0.93 -9.95
C ARG A 67 1.85 -1.16 -11.18
N ARG A 68 1.01 -2.21 -11.17
CA ARG A 68 0.09 -2.52 -12.26
C ARG A 68 -0.87 -1.36 -12.51
N ILE A 69 -1.54 -0.87 -11.47
CA ILE A 69 -2.50 0.24 -11.56
C ILE A 69 -1.84 1.51 -12.11
N LEU A 70 -0.63 1.84 -11.64
CA LEU A 70 0.11 3.00 -12.13
C LEU A 70 0.48 2.87 -13.61
N SER A 71 0.94 1.69 -14.05
CA SER A 71 1.28 1.44 -15.45
C SER A 71 0.06 1.54 -16.38
N GLU A 72 -1.12 1.10 -15.89
CA GLU A 72 -2.39 1.24 -16.62
C GLU A 72 -2.83 2.70 -16.72
N SER A 73 -2.62 3.49 -15.66
CA SER A 73 -2.97 4.92 -15.67
C SER A 73 -2.10 5.74 -16.63
N GLU A 74 -0.81 5.41 -16.75
CA GLU A 74 0.12 6.07 -17.67
C GLU A 74 -0.17 5.74 -19.13
N SER A 75 -0.60 4.51 -19.40
CA SER A 75 -0.98 4.03 -20.74
C SER A 75 -2.23 4.72 -21.29
N ILE A 76 -3.18 5.06 -20.41
CA ILE A 76 -4.41 5.78 -20.77
C ILE A 76 -4.11 7.27 -21.07
N SER A 77 -3.16 7.88 -20.34
CA SER A 77 -2.83 9.30 -20.51
C SER A 77 -2.05 9.61 -21.80
N HIS A 78 -1.43 8.62 -22.45
CA HIS A 78 -0.68 8.79 -23.71
C HIS A 78 -1.54 8.63 -24.97
N ASN A 79 -2.83 8.30 -24.83
CA ASN A 79 -3.74 8.03 -25.95
C ASN A 79 -4.90 9.05 -26.06
N SER A 80 -4.76 10.23 -25.42
CA SER A 80 -5.73 11.34 -25.42
C SER A 80 -5.14 12.61 -26.03
#